data_AF-A0A951YAG3-F1
#
_entry.id   AF-A0A951YAG3-F1
#
_cell.length_a   1.000
_cell.length_b   1.000
_cell.length_c   1.000
_cell.angle_alpha   90.00
_cell.angle_beta   90.00
_cell.angle_gamma   90.00
#
_symmetry.space_group_name_H-M   'P 1'
#
loop_
_entity.id
_entity.type
_entity.pdbx_description
1 polymer ?
#
loop_
_entity_poly.entity_id
_entity_poly.type
_entity_poly.pdbx_seq_one_letter_code
_entity_poly.pdbx_strand_id
1 'polypeptide(L)'
;MKKYLLLMILLPFLASCENTWDSDARDMFKQACMKTANDNGTPEDKAEKMCDCRLEKIMEKHPNFAEAMENITDVINDPEVKKCDELAQ
;
A
#
# COMPACT_ATOMS: atom_id res chain seq x y z
N MET A 1 -3.45 -26.50 -37.98
CA MET A 1 -2.80 -26.85 -36.70
C MET A 1 -1.67 -25.89 -36.29
N LYS A 2 -0.77 -25.44 -37.19
CA LYS A 2 0.30 -24.47 -36.86
C LYS A 2 -0.17 -23.07 -36.40
N LYS A 3 -1.34 -22.59 -36.84
CA LYS A 3 -1.86 -21.25 -36.47
C LYS A 3 -2.33 -21.14 -35.01
N TYR A 4 -2.72 -22.26 -34.38
CA TYR A 4 -3.15 -22.28 -32.97
C TYR A 4 -1.97 -22.45 -32.01
N LEU A 5 -0.83 -22.96 -32.50
CA LEU A 5 0.41 -23.09 -31.71
C LEU A 5 1.03 -21.71 -31.40
N LEU A 6 0.87 -20.74 -32.30
CA LEU A 6 1.30 -19.35 -32.10
C LEU A 6 0.41 -18.59 -31.10
N LEU A 7 -0.85 -19.00 -30.94
CA LEU A 7 -1.82 -18.34 -30.05
C LEU A 7 -1.64 -18.74 -28.58
N MET A 8 -1.11 -19.93 -28.28
CA MET A 8 -0.85 -20.37 -26.90
C MET A 8 0.44 -19.80 -26.27
N ILE A 9 1.38 -19.30 -27.06
CA ILE A 9 2.68 -18.80 -26.57
C ILE A 9 2.58 -17.35 -26.05
N LEU A 10 1.51 -16.63 -26.38
CA LEU A 10 1.30 -15.22 -25.97
C LEU A 10 0.51 -15.06 -24.66
N LEU A 11 0.00 -16.14 -24.07
CA LEU A 11 -0.87 -16.09 -22.89
C LEU A 11 -0.21 -16.02 -21.49
N PRO A 12 1.11 -16.25 -21.26
CA PRO A 12 1.63 -16.27 -19.89
C PRO A 12 1.97 -14.88 -19.30
N PHE A 13 1.85 -13.78 -20.05
CA PHE A 13 2.22 -12.44 -19.56
C PHE A 13 1.09 -11.66 -18.86
N LEU A 14 -0.09 -12.27 -18.68
CA LEU A 14 -1.24 -11.61 -18.02
C LEU A 14 -1.31 -11.86 -16.50
N ALA A 15 -0.34 -12.56 -15.93
CA ALA A 15 -0.32 -12.92 -14.52
C ALA A 15 0.73 -12.11 -13.76
N SER A 16 0.45 -10.85 -13.42
CA SER A 16 0.86 -10.26 -12.14
C SER A 16 0.27 -8.84 -11.99
N CYS A 17 -1.06 -8.77 -11.87
CA CYS A 17 -1.73 -7.59 -11.31
C CYS A 17 -2.25 -7.96 -9.91
N GLU A 18 -1.41 -8.62 -9.11
CA GLU A 18 -1.77 -8.97 -7.74
C GLU A 18 -1.10 -7.98 -6.79
N ASN A 19 -1.87 -7.48 -5.84
CA ASN A 19 -1.36 -6.59 -4.81
C ASN A 19 -0.31 -7.35 -3.98
N THR A 20 0.93 -6.87 -3.95
CA THR A 20 2.07 -7.54 -3.30
C THR A 20 2.22 -7.15 -1.83
N TRP A 21 1.23 -6.49 -1.24
CA TRP A 21 1.16 -6.26 0.20
C TRP A 21 0.64 -7.52 0.88
N ASP A 22 1.55 -8.38 1.31
CA ASP A 22 1.24 -9.49 2.20
C ASP A 22 0.99 -9.02 3.65
N SER A 23 0.68 -9.96 4.55
CA SER A 23 0.44 -9.65 5.97
C SER A 23 1.63 -8.92 6.60
N ASP A 24 2.84 -9.38 6.31
CA ASP A 24 4.04 -8.90 6.97
C ASP A 24 4.36 -7.47 6.51
N ALA A 25 4.20 -7.16 5.22
CA ALA A 25 4.34 -5.81 4.67
C ALA A 25 3.31 -4.84 5.28
N ARG A 26 2.06 -5.27 5.42
CA ARG A 26 0.98 -4.47 6.04
C ARG A 26 1.30 -4.19 7.50
N ASP A 27 1.70 -5.21 8.25
CA ASP A 27 2.03 -5.11 9.67
C ASP A 27 3.25 -4.21 9.88
N MET A 28 4.30 -4.36 9.07
CA MET A 28 5.48 -3.49 9.13
C MET A 28 5.12 -2.02 8.89
N PHE A 29 4.31 -1.73 7.87
CA PHE A 29 3.87 -0.36 7.62
C PHE A 29 3.01 0.18 8.76
N LYS A 30 2.01 -0.58 9.21
CA LYS A 30 1.12 -0.16 10.31
C LYS A 30 1.92 0.08 11.59
N GLN A 31 2.85 -0.80 11.95
CA GLN A 31 3.71 -0.62 13.13
C GLN A 31 4.59 0.64 13.04
N ALA A 32 5.21 0.90 11.89
CA ALA A 32 6.02 2.10 11.69
C ALA A 32 5.19 3.39 11.77
N CYS A 33 3.99 3.36 11.17
CA CYS A 33 3.03 4.46 11.26
C CYS A 33 2.57 4.70 12.70
N MET A 34 2.15 3.64 13.40
CA MET A 34 1.71 3.70 14.80
C MET A 34 2.81 4.25 15.71
N LYS A 35 4.04 3.78 15.53
CA LYS A 35 5.19 4.29 16.28
C LYS A 35 5.37 5.80 16.06
N THR A 36 5.31 6.26 14.81
CA THR A 36 5.45 7.69 14.48
C THR A 36 4.31 8.52 15.07
N ALA A 37 3.08 8.01 15.01
CA ALA A 37 1.91 8.68 15.59
C ALA A 37 2.03 8.80 17.12
N ASN A 38 2.42 7.72 17.78
CA ASN A 38 2.63 7.68 19.22
C ASN A 38 3.78 8.62 19.65
N ASP A 39 4.89 8.66 18.89
CA ASP A 39 6.00 9.57 19.14
C ASP A 39 5.57 11.05 19.00
N ASN A 40 4.54 11.33 18.19
CA ASN A 40 3.93 12.66 18.03
C ASN A 40 2.80 12.96 19.03
N GLY A 41 2.51 12.04 19.96
CA GLY A 41 1.48 12.20 20.97
C GLY A 41 0.05 11.97 20.48
N THR A 42 -0.14 11.35 19.31
CA THR A 42 -1.47 10.92 18.86
C THR A 42 -1.99 9.80 19.77
N PRO A 43 -3.23 9.89 20.28
CA PRO A 43 -3.86 8.80 21.04
C PRO A 43 -3.91 7.48 20.23
N GLU A 44 -3.71 6.34 20.89
CA GLU A 44 -3.58 5.03 20.24
C GLU A 44 -4.77 4.70 19.32
N ASP A 45 -6.01 4.96 19.75
CA ASP A 45 -7.22 4.68 18.96
C ASP A 45 -7.35 5.57 17.71
N LYS A 46 -6.80 6.79 17.77
CA LYS A 46 -6.74 7.73 16.64
C LYS A 46 -5.60 7.38 15.70
N ALA A 47 -4.45 7.03 16.26
CA ALA A 47 -3.29 6.56 15.53
C ALA A 47 -3.65 5.32 14.68
N GLU A 48 -4.37 4.36 15.27
CA GLU A 48 -4.79 3.15 14.58
C GLU A 48 -5.66 3.48 13.36
N LYS A 49 -6.71 4.28 13.56
CA LYS A 49 -7.60 4.71 12.46
C LYS A 49 -6.86 5.46 11.36
N MET A 50 -5.96 6.37 11.73
CA MET A 50 -5.13 7.10 10.77
C MET A 50 -4.23 6.13 9.98
N CYS A 51 -3.54 5.22 10.64
CA CYS A 51 -2.60 4.30 10.02
C CYS A 51 -3.30 3.27 9.12
N ASP A 52 -4.47 2.78 9.52
CA ASP A 52 -5.30 1.90 8.69
C ASP A 52 -5.79 2.63 7.44
N CYS A 53 -6.26 3.87 7.57
CA CYS A 53 -6.66 4.71 6.44
C CYS A 53 -5.51 4.91 5.45
N ARG A 54 -4.32 5.24 5.94
CA ARG A 54 -3.13 5.44 5.10
C ARG A 54 -2.76 4.14 4.38
N LEU A 55 -2.72 3.02 5.09
CA LEU A 55 -2.41 1.72 4.52
C LEU A 55 -3.39 1.34 3.41
N GLU A 56 -4.69 1.50 3.64
CA GLU A 56 -5.73 1.22 2.62
C GLU A 56 -5.51 2.06 1.35
N LYS A 57 -5.33 3.38 1.50
CA LYS A 57 -5.14 4.29 0.37
C LYS A 57 -3.85 3.99 -0.42
N ILE A 58 -2.78 3.65 0.29
CA ILE A 58 -1.51 3.30 -0.35
C ILE A 58 -1.64 1.98 -1.11
N MET A 59 -2.27 0.96 -0.53
CA MET A 59 -2.49 -0.32 -1.20
C MET A 59 -3.36 -0.21 -2.45
N GLU A 60 -4.33 0.70 -2.45
CA GLU A 60 -5.21 0.97 -3.59
C GLU A 60 -4.45 1.62 -4.76
N LYS A 61 -3.57 2.58 -4.46
CA LYS A 61 -2.84 3.38 -5.46
C LYS A 61 -1.51 2.78 -5.89
N HIS A 62 -0.86 2.09 -4.97
CA HIS A 62 0.44 1.42 -5.13
C HIS A 62 0.31 -0.05 -4.71
N PRO A 63 -0.34 -0.88 -5.54
CA PRO A 63 -0.56 -2.29 -5.23
C PRO A 63 0.75 -3.07 -5.12
N ASN A 64 1.86 -2.55 -5.64
CA ASN A 64 3.18 -3.13 -5.46
C ASN A 64 3.88 -2.50 -4.25
N PHE A 65 4.15 -3.31 -3.22
CA PHE A 65 4.81 -2.87 -2.00
C PHE A 65 6.21 -2.30 -2.24
N ALA A 66 7.03 -2.96 -3.08
CA ALA A 66 8.39 -2.51 -3.34
C ALA A 66 8.40 -1.13 -4.01
N GLU A 67 7.53 -0.92 -5.01
CA GLU A 67 7.33 0.38 -5.67
C GLU A 67 6.85 1.46 -4.69
N ALA A 68 5.90 1.13 -3.81
CA ALA A 68 5.43 2.05 -2.77
C ALA A 68 6.56 2.45 -1.81
N MET A 69 7.43 1.53 -1.43
CA MET A 69 8.56 1.81 -0.53
C MET A 69 9.66 2.62 -1.22
N GLU A 70 9.97 2.33 -2.49
CA GLU A 70 10.92 3.10 -3.30
C GLU A 70 10.49 4.57 -3.42
N ASN A 71 9.18 4.82 -3.48
CA ASN A 71 8.60 6.15 -3.65
C ASN A 71 7.89 6.67 -2.39
N ILE A 72 8.28 6.17 -1.20
CA ILE A 72 7.54 6.41 0.04
C ILE A 72 7.31 7.90 0.34
N THR A 73 8.25 8.77 -0.03
CA THR A 73 8.10 10.23 0.16
C THR A 73 6.94 10.80 -0.65
N ASP A 74 6.75 10.35 -1.88
CA ASP A 74 5.64 10.79 -2.72
C ASP A 74 4.33 10.18 -2.23
N VAL A 75 4.37 8.90 -1.87
CA VAL A 75 3.24 8.13 -1.33
C VAL A 75 2.66 8.79 -0.07
N ILE A 76 3.49 9.11 0.93
CA ILE A 76 3.01 9.77 2.16
C ILE A 76 2.57 11.22 1.91
N ASN A 77 3.07 11.84 0.83
CA ASN A 77 2.68 13.19 0.46
C ASN A 77 1.42 13.26 -0.41
N ASP A 78 0.92 12.12 -0.87
CA ASP A 78 -0.29 12.04 -1.68
C ASP A 78 -1.48 12.71 -0.96
N PRO A 79 -2.24 13.59 -1.63
CA PRO A 79 -3.34 14.30 -1.01
C PRO A 79 -4.41 13.41 -0.41
N GLU A 80 -4.64 12.21 -0.94
CA GLU A 80 -5.63 11.27 -0.41
C GLU A 80 -5.11 10.55 0.83
N VAL A 81 -3.81 10.26 0.89
CA VAL A 81 -3.15 9.72 2.08
C VAL A 81 -3.12 10.76 3.19
N LYS A 82 -2.85 12.04 2.87
CA LYS A 82 -2.86 13.15 3.85
C LYS A 82 -4.22 13.42 4.48
N LYS A 83 -5.33 13.15 3.77
CA LYS A 83 -6.67 13.30 4.36
C LYS A 83 -6.87 12.40 5.58
N CYS A 84 -6.13 11.29 5.69
CA CYS A 84 -6.17 10.43 6.87
C CYS A 84 -5.68 11.14 8.14
N ASP A 85 -4.93 12.24 8.04
CA ASP A 85 -4.41 13.00 9.19
C ASP A 85 -5.53 13.65 10.01
N GLU A 86 -6.70 13.87 9.39
CA GLU A 86 -7.91 14.34 10.07
C GLU A 86 -8.39 13.33 11.13
N LEU A 87 -8.06 12.05 10.98
CA LEU A 87 -8.39 10.99 11.95
C LEU A 87 -7.47 11.00 13.17
N ALA A 88 -6.36 11.74 13.11
CA ALA A 88 -5.40 11.87 14.21
C ALA A 88 -5.77 12.97 15.23
N GLN A 89 -6.76 13.81 14.92
CA GLN A 89 -7.19 14.97 15.72
C GLN A 89 -8.16 14.58 16.81
#